data_AF-A0A8H6FAY8-F1
#
_entry.id   AF-A0A8H6FAY8-F1
#
_cell.length_a   1.000
_cell.length_b   1.000
_cell.length_c   1.000
_cell.angle_alpha   90.00
_cell.angle_beta   90.00
_cell.angle_gamma   90.00
#
_symmetry.space_group_name_H-M   'P 1'
#
loop_
_entity.id
_entity.type
_entity.pdbx_description
1 polymer ?
#
loop_
_entity_poly.entity_id
_entity_poly.type
_entity_poly.pdbx_seq_one_letter_code
_entity_poly.pdbx_strand_id
1 'polypeptide(L)'
;MMGTLFTSTSTPLYSTKWTPATTGQYAGTCIFIIILAAIFRGLFSYRAMQERGWRNVELKRRPFIVSGKKQDDEAARLGEKGIGAGGGKERRSWPWRITTDVPRALLDTVVAGVGYLLMLAVMTMNVGYFLSVLGGIFLGSLMFGRYAVHFAP
;
A
#
# COMPACT_ATOMS: atom_id res chain seq x y z
N MET A 1 3.11 13.47 32.22
CA MET A 1 3.13 14.93 31.97
C MET A 1 2.98 15.16 30.47
N MET A 2 2.18 16.17 30.13
CA MET A 2 1.56 16.48 28.84
C MET A 2 2.47 16.37 27.60
N GLY A 3 2.04 15.57 26.61
CA GLY A 3 2.40 15.79 25.22
C GLY A 3 1.39 16.75 24.59
N THR A 4 1.49 18.05 24.89
CA THR A 4 0.72 19.07 24.18
C THR A 4 1.41 19.40 22.87
N LEU A 5 0.65 19.48 21.78
CA LEU A 5 1.17 20.02 20.53
C LEU A 5 1.65 21.45 20.77
N PHE A 6 2.86 21.75 20.31
CA PHE A 6 3.45 23.07 20.47
C PHE A 6 3.72 23.71 19.10
N THR A 7 3.71 25.03 19.08
CA THR A 7 3.98 25.82 17.87
C THR A 7 5.36 26.42 18.02
N SER A 8 6.32 25.96 17.21
CA SER A 8 7.67 26.52 17.14
C SER A 8 8.23 26.40 15.73
N THR A 9 9.04 27.37 15.33
CA THR A 9 9.63 27.44 13.99
C THR A 9 11.05 26.88 13.93
N SER A 10 11.63 26.46 15.05
CA SER A 10 13.03 26.03 15.19
C SER A 10 13.20 24.55 15.59
N THR A 11 12.23 23.69 15.25
CA THR A 11 12.30 22.27 15.58
C THR A 11 13.07 21.46 14.52
N PRO A 12 14.17 20.77 14.91
CA PRO A 12 14.89 19.87 14.00
C PRO A 12 14.00 18.70 13.58
N LEU A 13 14.04 18.34 12.28
CA LEU A 13 13.18 17.29 11.72
C LEU A 13 13.91 15.94 11.57
N TYR A 14 14.89 15.86 10.67
CA TYR A 14 15.61 14.60 10.36
C TYR A 14 17.08 14.60 10.78
N SER A 15 17.66 15.77 10.98
CA SER A 15 19.04 15.94 11.43
C SER A 15 19.18 17.30 12.12
N THR A 16 20.13 17.43 13.03
CA THR A 16 20.46 18.71 13.68
C THR A 16 20.89 19.79 12.67
N LYS A 17 21.39 19.38 11.49
CA LYS A 17 21.69 20.28 10.36
C LYS A 17 20.44 20.79 9.63
N TRP A 18 19.31 20.12 9.77
CA TRP A 18 18.03 20.51 9.15
C TRP A 18 17.16 21.22 10.19
N THR A 19 17.67 22.33 10.72
CA THR A 19 16.97 23.23 11.65
C THR A 19 16.53 24.49 10.90
N PRO A 20 15.21 24.73 10.74
CA PRO A 20 14.75 25.98 10.15
C PRO A 20 15.05 27.14 11.11
N ALA A 21 15.88 28.08 10.67
CA ALA A 21 16.21 29.30 11.42
C ALA A 21 15.31 30.48 11.01
N THR A 22 14.61 30.37 9.87
CA THR A 22 13.74 31.42 9.32
C THR A 22 12.34 30.90 9.01
N THR A 23 11.34 31.79 9.03
CA THR A 23 9.94 31.47 8.69
C THR A 23 9.80 30.84 7.30
N GLY A 24 10.61 31.29 6.33
CA GLY A 24 10.63 30.72 4.98
C GLY A 24 11.16 29.29 4.93
N GLN A 25 12.20 28.97 5.70
CA GLN A 25 12.71 27.60 5.81
C GLN A 25 11.69 26.67 6.47
N TYR A 26 11.01 27.15 7.51
CA TYR A 26 9.92 26.41 8.15
C TYR A 26 8.78 26.13 7.16
N ALA A 27 8.32 27.13 6.39
CA ALA A 27 7.32 26.92 5.34
C ALA A 27 7.77 25.90 4.29
N GLY A 28 9.06 25.95 3.89
CA GLY A 28 9.65 24.96 2.99
C GLY A 28 9.60 23.53 3.55
N THR A 29 9.89 23.35 4.84
CA THR A 29 9.76 22.03 5.48
C THR A 29 8.32 21.52 5.52
N CYS A 30 7.34 22.39 5.79
CA CYS A 30 5.93 22.04 5.76
C CYS A 30 5.49 21.59 4.35
N ILE A 31 5.87 22.34 3.31
CA ILE A 31 5.57 21.97 1.91
C ILE A 31 6.23 20.64 1.53
N PHE A 32 7.48 20.44 1.93
CA PHE A 32 8.19 19.17 1.71
C PHE A 32 7.45 18.00 2.36
N ILE A 33 7.00 18.14 3.61
CA ILE A 33 6.23 17.11 4.31
C ILE A 33 4.88 16.86 3.61
N ILE A 34 4.17 17.90 3.15
CA ILE A 34 2.92 17.76 2.39
C ILE A 34 3.14 16.91 1.14
N ILE A 35 4.18 17.24 0.35
CA ILE A 35 4.51 16.51 -0.88
C ILE A 35 4.90 15.07 -0.55
N LEU A 36 5.74 14.85 0.46
CA LEU A 36 6.18 13.52 0.89
C LEU A 36 4.99 12.66 1.34
N ALA A 37 4.03 13.24 2.06
CA ALA A 37 2.80 12.58 2.50
C ALA A 37 1.85 12.27 1.34
N ALA A 38 1.72 13.18 0.37
CA ALA A 38 0.94 12.94 -0.84
C ALA A 38 1.55 11.79 -1.67
N ILE A 39 2.88 11.76 -1.81
CA ILE A 39 3.61 10.68 -2.49
C ILE A 39 3.45 9.35 -1.76
N PHE A 40 3.56 9.33 -0.42
CA PHE A 40 3.31 8.12 0.38
C PHE A 40 1.93 7.53 0.09
N ARG A 41 0.88 8.38 0.05
CA ARG A 41 -0.47 7.98 -0.31
C ARG A 41 -0.55 7.41 -1.72
N GLY A 42 0.11 8.05 -2.69
CA GLY A 42 0.19 7.59 -4.07
C GLY A 42 0.91 6.25 -4.26
N LEU A 43 2.04 6.06 -3.59
CA LEU A 43 2.79 4.79 -3.59
C LEU A 43 1.94 3.66 -3.00
N PHE A 44 1.19 3.94 -1.93
CA PHE A 44 0.26 2.98 -1.34
C PHE A 44 -0.88 2.61 -2.30
N SER A 45 -1.43 3.56 -3.05
CA SER A 45 -2.39 3.28 -4.12
C SER A 45 -1.77 2.50 -5.28
N TYR A 46 -0.53 2.80 -5.66
CA TYR A 46 0.18 2.12 -6.74
C TYR A 46 0.45 0.64 -6.40
N ARG A 47 0.82 0.36 -5.15
CA ARG A 47 0.91 -0.99 -4.58
C ARG A 47 -0.38 -1.79 -4.82
N ALA A 48 -1.53 -1.20 -4.46
CA ALA A 48 -2.83 -1.83 -4.65
C ALA A 48 -3.13 -2.13 -6.14
N MET A 49 -2.61 -1.33 -7.07
CA MET A 49 -2.77 -1.56 -8.51
C MET A 49 -1.87 -2.69 -9.04
N GLN A 50 -0.62 -2.79 -8.56
CA GLN A 50 0.29 -3.89 -8.92
C GLN A 50 -0.29 -5.25 -8.50
N GLU A 51 -0.92 -5.32 -7.32
CA GLU A 51 -1.58 -6.54 -6.85
C GLU A 51 -2.80 -6.95 -7.69
N ARG A 52 -3.49 -5.99 -8.32
CA ARG A 52 -4.58 -6.27 -9.26
C ARG A 52 -4.04 -6.78 -10.60
N GLY A 53 -2.96 -6.16 -11.11
CA GLY A 53 -2.30 -6.59 -12.35
C GLY A 53 -1.83 -8.05 -12.28
N TRP A 54 -1.20 -8.44 -11.17
CA TRP A 54 -0.77 -9.82 -10.98
C TRP A 54 -1.92 -10.81 -10.77
N ARG A 55 -3.02 -10.40 -10.10
CA ARG A 55 -4.25 -11.22 -10.04
C ARG A 55 -4.86 -11.46 -11.42
N ASN A 56 -4.82 -10.46 -12.31
CA ASN A 56 -5.35 -10.61 -13.67
C ASN A 56 -4.49 -11.54 -14.54
N VAL A 57 -3.16 -11.52 -14.35
CA VAL A 57 -2.26 -12.49 -14.99
C VAL A 57 -2.53 -13.91 -14.49
N GLU A 58 -2.84 -14.06 -13.21
CA GLU A 58 -3.19 -15.37 -12.64
C GLU A 58 -4.57 -15.89 -13.10
N LEU A 59 -5.57 -15.02 -13.19
CA LEU A 59 -6.89 -15.38 -13.71
C LEU A 59 -6.85 -15.79 -15.19
N LYS A 60 -6.04 -15.13 -16.02
CA LYS A 60 -5.85 -15.51 -17.44
C LYS A 60 -5.13 -16.86 -17.62
N ARG A 61 -4.44 -17.36 -16.60
CA ARG A 61 -3.76 -18.68 -16.62
C ARG A 61 -4.62 -19.81 -16.10
N ARG A 62 -5.81 -19.53 -15.57
CA ARG A 62 -6.81 -20.57 -15.38
C ARG A 62 -7.43 -20.84 -16.76
N PRO A 63 -7.12 -21.97 -17.42
CA PRO A 63 -7.97 -22.39 -18.52
C PRO A 63 -9.37 -22.47 -17.92
N PHE A 64 -10.30 -21.72 -18.50
CA PHE A 64 -11.72 -21.88 -18.27
C PHE A 64 -12.00 -23.37 -18.47
N ILE A 65 -12.12 -24.12 -17.37
CA ILE A 65 -12.80 -25.40 -17.40
C ILE A 65 -14.23 -24.96 -17.70
N VAL A 66 -14.62 -25.12 -18.96
CA VAL A 66 -16.02 -25.17 -19.35
C VAL A 66 -16.67 -26.05 -18.30
N SER A 67 -17.51 -25.46 -17.44
CA SER A 67 -18.51 -26.20 -16.70
C SER A 67 -19.46 -26.75 -17.76
N GLY A 68 -18.99 -27.83 -18.40
CA GLY A 68 -19.77 -28.63 -19.29
C GLY A 68 -20.78 -29.30 -18.40
N LYS A 69 -22.04 -28.89 -18.55
CA LYS A 69 -23.23 -29.67 -18.25
C LYS A 69 -22.89 -31.17 -18.11
N LYS A 70 -23.19 -31.74 -16.93
CA LYS A 70 -23.23 -33.17 -16.53
C LYS A 70 -22.39 -33.46 -15.27
N GLN A 71 -22.57 -32.69 -14.20
CA GLN A 71 -22.09 -33.10 -12.87
C GLN A 71 -23.21 -33.20 -11.84
N ASP A 72 -24.47 -33.32 -12.30
CA ASP A 72 -25.60 -33.60 -11.40
C ASP A 72 -26.04 -35.08 -11.49
N ASP A 73 -25.74 -35.78 -12.60
CA ASP A 73 -26.18 -37.16 -12.82
C ASP A 73 -25.18 -38.22 -12.32
N GLU A 74 -23.89 -37.89 -12.16
CA GLU A 74 -22.83 -38.84 -11.79
C GLU A 74 -22.53 -38.86 -10.28
N ALA A 75 -22.86 -37.77 -9.56
CA ALA A 75 -22.68 -37.67 -8.12
C ALA A 75 -23.59 -38.62 -7.32
N ALA A 76 -24.71 -39.06 -7.89
CA ALA A 76 -25.61 -40.04 -7.27
C ALA A 76 -25.09 -41.48 -7.35
N ARG A 77 -24.11 -41.77 -8.22
CA ARG A 77 -23.59 -43.15 -8.44
C ARG A 77 -22.25 -43.44 -7.78
N LEU A 78 -21.53 -42.41 -7.33
CA LEU A 78 -20.21 -42.54 -6.71
C LEU A 78 -20.24 -42.48 -5.17
N GLY A 79 -21.42 -42.35 -4.56
CA GLY A 79 -21.59 -42.33 -3.10
C GLY A 79 -21.41 -43.68 -2.39
N GLU A 80 -21.28 -44.79 -3.12
CA GLU A 80 -21.36 -46.13 -2.53
C GLU A 80 -20.06 -46.96 -2.57
N LYS A 81 -19.00 -46.50 -3.25
CA LYS A 81 -17.74 -47.24 -3.30
C LYS A 81 -16.51 -46.34 -3.19
N GLY A 82 -15.90 -46.42 -2.01
CA GLY A 82 -14.44 -46.44 -1.90
C GLY A 82 -13.80 -45.10 -1.59
N ILE A 83 -13.19 -45.07 -0.39
CA ILE A 83 -11.95 -44.35 -0.04
C ILE A 83 -11.97 -42.86 -0.38
N GLY A 84 -12.14 -42.06 0.68
CA GLY A 84 -12.10 -40.62 0.65
C GLY A 84 -10.95 -40.08 -0.20
N ALA A 85 -11.27 -39.68 -1.42
CA ALA A 85 -10.49 -38.74 -2.20
C ALA A 85 -10.74 -37.37 -1.59
N GLY A 86 -10.13 -37.14 -0.42
CA GLY A 86 -9.86 -35.80 0.06
C GLY A 86 -9.03 -35.12 -1.01
N GLY A 87 -9.71 -34.33 -1.86
CA GLY A 87 -9.10 -33.42 -2.81
C GLY A 87 -8.29 -32.41 -2.01
N GLY A 88 -7.07 -32.81 -1.65
CA GLY A 88 -6.05 -31.95 -1.14
C GLY A 88 -5.91 -30.85 -2.18
N LYS A 89 -6.44 -29.68 -1.85
CA LYS A 89 -6.02 -28.42 -2.46
C LYS A 89 -4.53 -28.34 -2.16
N GLU A 90 -3.72 -28.97 -3.00
CA GLU A 90 -2.30 -28.67 -3.09
C GLU A 90 -2.26 -27.18 -3.33
N ARG A 91 -1.96 -26.44 -2.24
CA ARG A 91 -1.58 -25.05 -2.30
C ARG A 91 -0.26 -25.07 -3.05
N ARG A 92 -0.35 -25.14 -4.38
CA ARG A 92 0.78 -25.14 -5.30
C ARG A 92 1.49 -23.82 -5.03
N SER A 93 2.49 -23.88 -4.15
CA SER A 93 3.32 -22.76 -3.78
C SER A 93 3.94 -22.29 -5.08
N TRP A 94 3.47 -21.14 -5.54
CA TRP A 94 3.97 -20.54 -6.75
C TRP A 94 5.49 -20.39 -6.64
N PRO A 95 6.25 -20.81 -7.65
CA PRO A 95 7.71 -20.71 -7.59
C PRO A 95 8.08 -19.23 -7.46
N TRP A 96 8.82 -18.91 -6.40
CA TRP A 96 9.37 -17.57 -6.17
C TRP A 96 10.12 -17.13 -7.43
N ARG A 97 9.65 -16.05 -8.05
CA ARG A 97 10.25 -15.48 -9.24
C ARG A 97 10.96 -14.22 -8.79
N ILE A 98 12.25 -14.38 -8.47
CA ILE A 98 13.13 -13.29 -8.02
C ILE A 98 12.99 -12.05 -8.93
N THR A 99 12.85 -12.23 -10.25
CA THR A 99 12.67 -11.13 -11.21
C THR A 99 11.40 -10.30 -10.98
N THR A 100 10.32 -10.89 -10.48
CA THR A 100 9.06 -10.19 -10.18
C THR A 100 8.92 -9.83 -8.70
N ASP A 101 9.47 -10.64 -7.80
CA ASP A 101 9.36 -10.47 -6.36
C ASP A 101 10.34 -9.41 -5.82
N VAL A 102 11.51 -9.21 -6.44
CA VAL A 102 12.49 -8.20 -6.01
C VAL A 102 12.01 -6.76 -6.26
N PRO A 103 11.51 -6.38 -7.46
CA PRO A 103 10.94 -5.05 -7.66
C PRO A 103 9.74 -4.80 -6.75
N ARG A 104 8.97 -5.84 -6.43
CA ARG A 104 7.89 -5.76 -5.44
C ARG A 104 8.47 -5.40 -4.08
N ALA A 105 9.40 -6.19 -3.56
CA ALA A 105 9.98 -5.95 -2.24
C ALA A 105 10.64 -4.58 -2.14
N LEU A 106 11.35 -4.13 -3.18
CA LEU A 106 12.01 -2.81 -3.20
C LEU A 106 11.02 -1.66 -2.98
N LEU A 107 9.90 -1.69 -3.70
CA LEU A 107 8.87 -0.66 -3.58
C LEU A 107 8.15 -0.73 -2.21
N ASP A 108 8.02 -1.91 -1.57
CA ASP A 108 7.55 -2.00 -0.17
C ASP A 108 8.53 -1.33 0.79
N THR A 109 9.82 -1.59 0.60
CA THR A 109 10.88 -0.95 1.40
C THR A 109 10.85 0.57 1.26
N VAL A 110 10.61 1.09 0.05
CA VAL A 110 10.46 2.54 -0.18
C VAL A 110 9.22 3.09 0.54
N VAL A 111 8.09 2.39 0.46
CA VAL A 111 6.85 2.79 1.18
C VAL A 111 7.10 2.83 2.69
N ALA A 112 7.73 1.80 3.24
CA ALA A 112 8.08 1.74 4.66
C ALA A 112 9.03 2.88 5.05
N GLY A 113 10.08 3.11 4.25
CA GLY A 113 11.04 4.20 4.47
C GLY A 113 10.37 5.58 4.50
N VAL A 114 9.50 5.87 3.55
CA VAL A 114 8.74 7.14 3.53
C VAL A 114 7.78 7.22 4.73
N GLY A 115 7.11 6.12 5.07
CA GLY A 115 6.24 6.05 6.26
C GLY A 115 6.99 6.36 7.56
N TYR A 116 8.20 5.84 7.73
CA TYR A 116 9.03 6.14 8.89
C TYR A 116 9.52 7.60 8.92
N LEU A 117 9.82 8.20 7.77
CA LEU A 117 10.13 9.64 7.70
C LEU A 117 8.93 10.50 8.11
N LEU A 118 7.71 10.13 7.71
CA LEU A 118 6.50 10.81 8.18
C LEU A 118 6.26 10.61 9.68
N MET A 119 6.52 9.40 10.18
CA MET A 119 6.36 9.07 11.60
C MET A 119 7.30 9.93 12.45
N LEU A 120 8.57 10.06 12.05
CA LEU A 120 9.52 10.98 12.69
C LEU A 120 8.99 12.42 12.69
N ALA A 121 8.40 12.89 11.59
CA ALA A 121 7.82 14.22 11.52
C ALA A 121 6.66 14.42 12.53
N VAL A 122 5.76 13.44 12.66
CA VAL A 122 4.63 13.49 13.61
C VAL A 122 5.11 13.42 15.07
N MET A 123 6.15 12.62 15.34
CA MET A 123 6.71 12.44 16.68
C MET A 123 7.42 13.70 17.20
N THR A 124 7.66 14.71 16.36
CA THR A 124 8.21 16.02 16.80
C THR A 124 7.24 16.83 17.66
N MET A 125 5.95 16.44 17.73
CA MET A 125 4.90 17.15 18.47
C MET A 125 4.68 18.62 18.04
N ASN A 126 5.19 19.01 16.87
CA ASN A 126 4.98 20.32 16.27
C ASN A 126 3.64 20.37 15.50
N VAL A 127 2.78 21.33 15.84
CA VAL A 127 1.47 21.50 15.19
C VAL A 127 1.58 21.65 13.67
N GLY A 128 2.53 22.43 13.16
CA GLY A 128 2.60 22.70 11.73
C GLY A 128 3.09 21.49 10.92
N TYR A 129 4.01 20.71 11.47
CA TYR A 129 4.44 19.45 10.83
C TYR A 129 3.30 18.43 10.85
N PHE A 130 2.58 18.33 11.97
CA PHE A 130 1.41 17.46 12.08
C PHE A 130 0.30 17.85 11.08
N LEU A 131 -0.07 19.13 11.01
CA LEU A 131 -1.05 19.63 10.05
C LEU A 131 -0.57 19.46 8.60
N SER A 132 0.73 19.59 8.34
CA SER A 132 1.31 19.34 7.01
C SER A 132 1.17 17.87 6.60
N VAL A 133 1.38 16.92 7.52
CA VAL A 133 1.14 15.49 7.25
C VAL A 133 -0.34 15.24 6.94
N LEU A 134 -1.26 15.77 7.76
CA LEU A 134 -2.71 15.61 7.51
C LEU A 134 -3.13 16.24 6.19
N GLY A 135 -2.67 17.45 5.91
CA GLY A 135 -2.94 18.16 4.65
C GLY A 135 -2.40 17.40 3.43
N GLY A 136 -1.20 16.83 3.53
CA GLY A 136 -0.62 16.00 2.48
C GLY A 136 -1.34 14.68 2.26
N ILE A 137 -1.80 14.01 3.32
CA ILE A 137 -2.63 12.80 3.21
C ILE A 137 -3.98 13.12 2.54
N PHE A 138 -4.59 14.24 2.92
CA PHE A 138 -5.84 14.71 2.31
C PHE A 138 -5.64 15.03 0.82
N LEU A 139 -4.61 15.81 0.49
CA LEU A 139 -4.26 16.18 -0.88
C LEU A 139 -3.93 14.95 -1.72
N GLY A 140 -3.12 14.03 -1.21
CA GLY A 140 -2.83 12.75 -1.86
C GLY A 140 -4.09 11.94 -2.10
N SER A 141 -5.02 11.91 -1.15
CA SER A 141 -6.29 11.20 -1.32
C SER A 141 -7.16 11.84 -2.41
N LEU A 142 -7.16 13.17 -2.54
CA LEU A 142 -7.87 13.85 -3.64
C LEU A 142 -7.25 13.56 -5.00
N MET A 143 -5.92 13.63 -5.11
CA MET A 143 -5.23 13.39 -6.38
C MET A 143 -5.35 11.92 -6.81
N PHE A 144 -5.14 10.98 -5.90
CA PHE A 144 -5.16 9.54 -6.19
C PHE A 144 -6.55 8.89 -6.15
N GLY A 145 -7.52 9.51 -5.45
CA GLY A 145 -8.90 9.04 -5.38
C GLY A 145 -9.61 9.06 -6.73
N ARG A 146 -9.28 10.02 -7.60
CA ARG A 146 -9.85 10.09 -8.96
C ARG A 146 -9.36 8.97 -9.87
N TYR A 147 -8.11 8.54 -9.70
CA TYR A 147 -7.57 7.37 -10.42
C TYR A 147 -8.11 6.04 -9.88
N ALA A 148 -8.75 6.01 -8.70
CA ALA A 148 -9.43 4.79 -8.23
C ALA A 148 -10.81 4.60 -8.89
N VAL A 149 -11.50 5.68 -9.25
CA VAL A 149 -12.86 5.66 -9.83
C VAL A 149 -12.85 5.36 -11.33
N HIS A 150 -11.84 5.83 -12.06
CA HIS A 150 -11.79 5.67 -13.52
C HIS A 150 -11.46 4.26 -14.02
N PHE A 151 -11.22 3.31 -13.11
CA PHE A 151 -10.86 1.91 -13.39
C PHE A 151 -11.88 0.91 -12.84
N ALA A 152 -13.11 1.34 -12.54
CA ALA A 152 -14.24 0.44 -12.38
C ALA A 152 -14.81 0.11 -13.78
N PRO A 153 -14.77 -1.15 -14.25
CA PRO A 153 -15.54 -1.57 -15.41
C PRO A 153 -17.05 -1.57 -15.10
#